data_AF-K7FEX4-F1
#
_entry.id   AF-K7FEX4-F1
#
_cell.length_a   1.000
_cell.length_b   1.000
_cell.length_c   1.000
_cell.angle_alpha   90.00
_cell.angle_beta   90.00
_cell.angle_gamma   90.00
#
_symmetry.space_group_name_H-M   'P 1'
#
loop_
_entity.id
_entity.type
_entity.pdbx_description
1 polymer ?
#
loop_
_entity_poly.entity_id
_entity_poly.type
_entity_poly.pdbx_seq_one_letter_code
_entity_poly.pdbx_strand_id
1 'polypeptide(L)'
;MTVLSMLPTLKDALMHQLNSESLTSLLKNRPPNKLEIWEDLKIISFTRSIVAVYSTCMLVVLLRVQLNIIGGYIYLDNAAVCKNGTSRFSEEQTSGEVTGSNSGLSSSGDFLSEQKTPLAPPEVQQQYLSSIQHLLGDGLTALITVVKQAVQKIFGSISLKHALSLLELEQKLKEIRTLVEQNTDSSHSDKTGSRSLLCHYMMPDEENPLATQACGLTERDVATIKLLNETRDMLESPDFSTVLSTCLNRGFSRLLDNMAEFFRPTEQDVCQSGSINSLSSVSLPLAKIIPIINGQVHSVCSETPSHFVQDLLMMEQMKDFAANVYEAFSTPQQLEK
;
A
#
# COMPACT_ATOMS: atom_id res chain seq x y z
N MET A 1 -9.13 9.97 -5.24
CA MET A 1 -8.18 11.07 -5.54
C MET A 1 -6.85 10.90 -4.80
N THR A 2 -6.83 10.56 -3.50
CA THR A 2 -5.60 10.43 -2.69
C THR A 2 -4.57 9.42 -3.22
N VAL A 3 -5.00 8.25 -3.70
CA VAL A 3 -4.09 7.26 -4.30
C VAL A 3 -3.36 7.86 -5.51
N LEU A 4 -4.11 8.50 -6.42
CA LEU A 4 -3.56 9.08 -7.64
C LEU A 4 -2.58 10.23 -7.35
N SER A 5 -2.78 10.99 -6.27
CA SER A 5 -1.86 12.07 -5.88
C SER A 5 -0.57 11.59 -5.23
N MET A 6 -0.52 10.36 -4.69
CA MET A 6 0.67 9.79 -4.03
C MET A 6 1.49 8.88 -4.96
N LEU A 7 0.93 8.45 -6.09
CA LEU A 7 1.65 7.68 -7.11
C LEU A 7 2.91 8.38 -7.66
N PRO A 8 2.91 9.70 -7.95
CA PRO A 8 4.13 10.39 -8.41
C PRO A 8 5.26 10.26 -7.38
N THR A 9 4.96 10.50 -6.10
CA THR A 9 5.95 10.39 -5.01
C THR A 9 6.51 8.97 -4.90
N LEU A 10 5.64 7.96 -4.98
CA LEU A 10 6.09 6.56 -4.99
C LEU A 10 6.97 6.24 -6.19
N LYS A 11 6.57 6.69 -7.39
CA LYS A 11 7.31 6.50 -8.63
C LYS A 11 8.68 7.17 -8.56
N ASP A 12 8.74 8.41 -8.10
CA ASP A 12 9.99 9.16 -7.97
C ASP A 12 10.93 8.50 -6.95
N ALA A 13 10.40 8.04 -5.81
CA ALA A 13 11.18 7.29 -4.82
C ALA A 13 11.76 6.00 -5.43
N LEU A 14 10.96 5.24 -6.17
CA LEU A 14 11.40 4.03 -6.88
C LEU A 14 12.47 4.34 -7.94
N MET A 15 12.26 5.37 -8.76
CA MET A 15 13.22 5.74 -9.81
C MET A 15 14.53 6.28 -9.23
N HIS A 16 14.48 6.97 -8.09
CA HIS A 16 15.66 7.45 -7.39
C HIS A 16 16.46 6.30 -6.76
N GLN A 17 15.81 5.41 -6.01
CA GLN A 17 16.48 4.30 -5.34
C GLN A 17 16.95 3.19 -6.30
N LEU A 18 16.25 3.00 -7.42
CA LEU A 18 16.53 1.98 -8.45
C LEU A 18 16.77 2.64 -9.82
N ASN A 19 17.81 3.47 -9.88
CA ASN A 19 18.12 4.30 -11.05
C ASN A 19 18.76 3.50 -12.20
N SER A 20 17.93 2.87 -13.01
CA SER A 20 18.33 2.13 -14.22
C SER A 20 18.83 3.05 -15.36
N GLU A 21 18.38 4.30 -15.36
CA GLU A 21 18.63 5.29 -16.40
C GLU A 21 20.10 5.73 -16.38
N SER A 22 20.68 5.83 -15.19
CA SER A 22 22.11 6.07 -14.97
C SER A 22 22.98 4.97 -15.59
N LEU A 23 22.65 3.70 -15.35
CA LEU A 23 23.34 2.54 -15.92
C LEU A 23 23.18 2.49 -17.44
N THR A 24 21.97 2.76 -17.93
CA THR A 24 21.70 2.82 -19.38
C THR A 24 22.50 3.94 -20.05
N SER A 25 22.67 5.08 -19.38
CA SER A 25 23.52 6.19 -19.84
C SER A 25 24.99 5.79 -19.88
N LEU A 26 25.50 5.12 -18.84
CA LEU A 26 26.86 4.57 -18.83
C LEU A 26 27.09 3.63 -20.01
N LEU A 27 26.15 2.72 -20.30
CA LEU A 27 26.25 1.79 -21.43
C LEU A 27 26.35 2.49 -22.80
N LYS A 28 25.72 3.66 -22.96
CA LYS A 28 25.82 4.47 -24.21
C LYS A 28 27.24 4.97 -24.46
N ASN A 29 28.01 5.22 -23.40
CA ASN A 29 29.40 5.68 -23.47
C ASN A 29 30.43 4.57 -23.74
N ARG A 30 29.97 3.33 -24.01
CA ARG A 30 30.82 2.15 -24.30
C ARG A 30 31.94 1.92 -23.26
N PRO A 31 31.60 1.75 -21.98
CA PRO A 31 32.57 1.56 -20.92
C PRO A 31 33.23 0.17 -21.04
N PRO A 32 34.45 0.01 -20.51
CA PRO A 32 35.17 -1.26 -20.58
C PRO A 32 34.47 -2.39 -19.80
N ASN A 33 33.78 -2.06 -18.70
CA ASN A 33 33.06 -3.02 -17.84
C ASN A 33 31.59 -3.22 -18.26
N LYS A 34 31.31 -3.24 -19.57
CA LYS A 34 29.95 -3.37 -20.12
C LYS A 34 29.16 -4.56 -19.55
N LEU A 35 29.81 -5.72 -19.36
CA LEU A 35 29.15 -6.92 -18.88
C LEU A 35 28.60 -6.72 -17.46
N GLU A 36 29.43 -6.19 -16.54
CA GLU A 36 29.04 -5.92 -15.15
C GLU A 36 27.85 -4.98 -15.10
N ILE A 37 27.85 -3.90 -15.89
CA ILE A 37 26.75 -2.93 -15.93
C ILE A 37 25.45 -3.58 -16.43
N TRP A 38 25.52 -4.52 -17.36
CA TRP A 38 24.34 -5.28 -17.82
C TRP A 38 23.82 -6.25 -16.75
N GLU A 39 24.71 -6.86 -15.97
CA GLU A 39 24.32 -7.71 -14.85
C GLU A 39 23.68 -6.87 -13.73
N ASP A 40 24.20 -5.69 -13.42
CA ASP A 40 23.55 -4.76 -12.48
C ASP A 40 22.19 -4.30 -13.00
N LEU A 41 22.10 -3.95 -14.29
CA LEU A 41 20.86 -3.54 -14.93
C LEU A 41 19.81 -4.65 -14.90
N LYS A 42 20.21 -5.91 -15.08
CA LYS A 42 19.34 -7.08 -14.91
C LYS A 42 18.68 -7.05 -13.53
N ILE A 43 19.46 -6.92 -12.48
CA ILE A 43 18.96 -6.96 -11.11
C ILE A 43 18.07 -5.75 -10.81
N ILE A 44 18.52 -4.55 -11.18
CA ILE A 44 17.76 -3.31 -10.94
C ILE A 44 16.44 -3.29 -11.70
N SER A 45 16.41 -3.66 -12.98
CA SER A 45 15.19 -3.63 -13.78
C SER A 45 14.11 -4.58 -13.28
N PHE A 46 14.49 -5.81 -12.89
CA PHE A 46 13.54 -6.76 -12.28
C PHE A 46 13.09 -6.30 -10.89
N THR A 47 14.03 -5.88 -10.04
CA THR A 47 13.71 -5.38 -8.70
C THR A 47 12.73 -4.22 -8.78
N ARG A 48 12.99 -3.25 -9.67
CA ARG A 48 12.18 -2.04 -9.81
C ARG A 48 10.74 -2.34 -10.17
N SER A 49 10.50 -3.22 -11.14
CA SER A 49 9.15 -3.52 -11.59
C SER A 49 8.40 -4.41 -10.59
N ILE A 50 9.08 -5.32 -9.91
CA ILE A 50 8.49 -6.15 -8.86
C ILE A 50 8.10 -5.29 -7.65
N VAL A 51 9.01 -4.44 -7.17
CA VAL A 51 8.71 -3.51 -6.07
C VAL A 51 7.58 -2.56 -6.47
N ALA A 52 7.57 -2.04 -7.70
CA ALA A 52 6.49 -1.18 -8.18
C ALA A 52 5.10 -1.84 -8.06
N VAL A 53 4.98 -3.14 -8.37
CA VAL A 53 3.73 -3.87 -8.19
C VAL A 53 3.36 -4.00 -6.71
N TYR A 54 4.31 -4.43 -5.87
CA TYR A 54 4.07 -4.57 -4.42
C TYR A 54 3.67 -3.25 -3.77
N SER A 55 4.49 -2.20 -3.95
CA SER A 55 4.28 -0.91 -3.31
C SER A 55 3.00 -0.23 -3.80
N THR A 56 2.63 -0.39 -5.08
CA THR A 56 1.36 0.13 -5.59
C THR A 56 0.17 -0.59 -4.97
N CYS A 57 0.20 -1.93 -4.88
CA CYS A 57 -0.87 -2.68 -4.22
C CYS A 57 -0.99 -2.31 -2.73
N MET A 58 0.14 -2.26 -2.02
CA MET A 58 0.20 -1.85 -0.61
C MET A 58 -0.34 -0.43 -0.42
N LEU A 59 0.05 0.53 -1.26
CA LEU A 59 -0.40 1.91 -1.20
C LEU A 59 -1.92 2.01 -1.35
N VAL A 60 -2.49 1.29 -2.32
CA VAL A 60 -3.93 1.29 -2.56
C VAL A 60 -4.69 0.71 -1.36
N VAL A 61 -4.31 -0.47 -0.87
CA VAL A 61 -5.02 -1.12 0.23
C VAL A 61 -4.82 -0.36 1.54
N LEU A 62 -3.61 0.15 1.84
CA LEU A 62 -3.33 0.96 3.03
C LEU A 62 -4.18 2.22 3.06
N LEU A 63 -4.23 2.97 1.95
CA LEU A 63 -5.04 4.18 1.88
C LEU A 63 -6.54 3.87 2.02
N ARG A 64 -7.01 2.73 1.52
CA ARG A 64 -8.39 2.29 1.76
C ARG A 64 -8.63 2.02 3.24
N VAL A 65 -7.73 1.31 3.93
CA VAL A 65 -7.85 1.10 5.38
C VAL A 65 -7.83 2.44 6.11
N GLN A 66 -6.82 3.26 5.89
CA GLN A 66 -6.63 4.52 6.59
C GLN A 66 -7.82 5.48 6.42
N LEU A 67 -8.29 5.67 5.18
CA LEU A 67 -9.39 6.59 4.88
C LEU A 67 -10.74 6.09 5.43
N ASN A 68 -10.99 4.78 5.47
CA ASN A 68 -12.23 4.25 6.01
C ASN A 68 -12.24 4.24 7.54
N ILE A 69 -11.10 3.96 8.19
CA ILE A 69 -10.96 4.10 9.65
C ILE A 69 -11.24 5.55 10.04
N ILE A 70 -10.48 6.51 9.51
CA ILE A 70 -10.65 7.92 9.89
C ILE A 70 -12.02 8.46 9.48
N GLY A 71 -12.57 7.99 8.35
CA GLY A 71 -13.93 8.33 7.91
C GLY A 71 -15.01 7.85 8.89
N GLY A 72 -14.84 6.67 9.49
CA GLY A 72 -15.73 6.15 10.53
C GLY A 72 -15.69 6.99 11.81
N TYR A 73 -14.49 7.38 12.24
CA TYR A 73 -14.31 8.28 13.38
C TYR A 73 -14.96 9.66 13.15
N ILE A 74 -14.74 10.26 11.98
CA ILE A 74 -15.37 11.54 11.60
C ILE A 74 -16.90 11.41 11.60
N TYR A 75 -17.43 10.27 11.13
CA TYR A 75 -18.86 10.01 11.16
C TYR A 75 -19.40 9.96 12.60
N LEU A 76 -18.72 9.28 13.52
CA LEU A 76 -19.09 9.20 14.93
C LEU A 76 -19.06 10.57 15.62
N ASP A 77 -18.03 11.38 15.35
CA ASP A 77 -17.93 12.75 15.86
C ASP A 77 -19.11 13.61 15.41
N ASN A 78 -19.45 13.55 14.12
CA ASN A 78 -20.59 14.28 13.56
C ASN A 78 -21.93 13.79 14.14
N ALA A 79 -22.10 12.48 14.31
CA ALA A 79 -23.30 11.90 14.89
C ALA A 79 -23.48 12.28 16.37
N ALA A 80 -22.39 12.40 17.14
CA ALA A 80 -22.41 12.85 18.52
C ALA A 80 -22.84 14.33 18.64
N VAL A 81 -22.34 15.19 17.74
CA VAL A 81 -22.75 16.61 17.67
C VAL A 81 -24.26 16.74 17.38
N CYS A 82 -24.80 15.96 16.45
CA CYS A 82 -26.23 15.98 16.13
C CYS A 82 -27.13 15.52 17.30
N LYS A 83 -26.70 14.50 18.06
CA LYS A 83 -27.43 14.06 19.27
C LYS A 83 -27.47 15.15 20.35
N ASN A 84 -26.37 15.87 20.53
CA ASN A 84 -26.27 16.98 21.49
C ASN A 84 -27.04 18.24 21.04
N GLY A 85 -27.25 18.42 19.73
CA GLY A 85 -28.09 19.50 19.19
C GLY A 85 -29.59 19.25 19.39
N THR A 86 -30.03 17.99 19.35
CA THR A 86 -31.45 17.62 19.44
C THR A 86 -31.98 17.68 20.88
N SER A 87 -31.13 17.45 21.89
CA SER A 87 -31.51 17.62 23.30
C SER A 87 -31.75 19.08 23.71
N ARG A 88 -31.19 20.07 22.99
CA ARG A 88 -31.43 21.50 23.26
C ARG A 88 -32.78 22.04 22.77
N PHE A 89 -33.45 21.35 21.85
CA PHE A 89 -34.74 21.81 21.30
C PHE A 89 -35.97 21.17 21.98
N SER A 90 -35.77 20.30 22.98
CA SER A 90 -36.87 19.61 23.66
C SER A 90 -37.31 20.24 24.98
N GLU A 91 -36.68 21.33 25.45
CA GLU A 91 -37.04 22.00 26.73
C GLU A 91 -37.90 23.28 26.58
N GLU A 92 -38.27 23.71 25.37
CA GLU A 92 -39.21 24.82 25.18
C GLU A 92 -40.55 24.34 24.66
N GLN A 93 -41.40 23.76 25.53
CA GLN A 93 -42.86 23.95 25.54
C GLN A 93 -43.54 23.03 26.57
N THR A 94 -43.78 23.53 27.79
CA THR A 94 -45.04 23.30 28.53
C THR A 94 -45.20 24.32 29.67
N SER A 95 -45.95 25.39 29.36
CA SER A 95 -47.04 25.97 30.14
C SER A 95 -46.94 26.18 31.68
N GLY A 96 -47.07 27.45 32.13
CA GLY A 96 -48.01 27.79 33.22
C GLY A 96 -47.49 28.49 34.49
N GLU A 97 -47.56 29.84 34.49
CA GLU A 97 -47.95 30.77 35.58
C GLU A 97 -47.34 30.79 37.02
N VAL A 98 -46.56 31.87 37.26
CA VAL A 98 -46.56 32.91 38.35
C VAL A 98 -46.69 32.54 39.85
N THR A 99 -45.65 32.85 40.66
CA THR A 99 -45.60 33.92 41.71
C THR A 99 -44.46 33.69 42.72
N GLY A 100 -43.78 34.77 43.15
CA GLY A 100 -43.10 34.81 44.46
C GLY A 100 -41.59 35.14 44.43
N SER A 101 -41.23 36.13 45.23
CA SER A 101 -40.00 36.94 45.17
C SER A 101 -38.80 36.41 45.97
N ASN A 102 -37.63 36.92 45.55
CA ASN A 102 -36.44 37.33 46.32
C ASN A 102 -35.24 36.39 46.59
N SER A 103 -34.11 36.96 46.14
CA SER A 103 -32.78 37.04 46.76
C SER A 103 -31.93 35.79 46.83
N GLY A 104 -30.80 35.86 46.14
CA GLY A 104 -29.89 34.76 45.94
C GLY A 104 -28.90 34.56 47.07
N LEU A 105 -28.28 33.38 47.01
CA LEU A 105 -26.87 33.20 47.29
C LEU A 105 -26.39 32.12 46.31
N SER A 106 -25.51 32.56 45.41
CA SER A 106 -24.86 31.78 44.37
C SER A 106 -24.01 30.67 44.97
N SER A 107 -24.50 29.43 44.90
CA SER A 107 -23.64 28.25 44.90
C SER A 107 -23.15 28.06 43.48
N SER A 108 -21.90 28.44 43.21
CA SER A 108 -21.17 28.09 42.00
C SER A 108 -21.01 26.56 41.96
N GLY A 109 -22.03 25.88 41.45
CA GLY A 109 -21.94 24.50 41.00
C GLY A 109 -21.32 24.51 39.61
N ASP A 110 -20.13 23.95 39.50
CA ASP A 110 -19.42 23.68 38.25
C ASP A 110 -20.32 22.89 37.28
N PHE A 111 -21.02 23.61 36.40
CA PHE A 111 -21.61 23.04 35.19
C PHE A 111 -20.53 22.99 34.11
N LEU A 112 -19.52 22.14 34.30
CA LEU A 112 -18.75 21.67 33.15
C LEU A 112 -19.65 20.68 32.43
N SER A 113 -20.39 21.18 31.42
CA SER A 113 -20.87 20.34 30.35
C SER A 113 -19.69 19.49 29.89
N GLU A 114 -19.76 18.17 30.01
CA GLU A 114 -18.85 17.25 29.31
C GLU A 114 -19.06 17.49 27.81
N GLN A 115 -18.40 18.52 27.27
CA GLN A 115 -18.15 18.64 25.85
C GLN A 115 -17.22 17.47 25.53
N LYS A 116 -17.80 16.36 25.11
CA LYS A 116 -17.04 15.25 24.53
C LYS A 116 -16.20 15.85 23.41
N THR A 117 -14.90 15.94 23.63
CA THR A 117 -13.97 16.42 22.61
C THR A 117 -14.05 15.49 21.40
N PRO A 118 -14.03 16.04 20.17
CA PRO A 118 -14.07 15.22 18.97
C PRO A 118 -12.90 14.22 19.02
N LEU A 119 -13.16 12.97 18.66
CA LEU A 119 -12.15 11.91 18.66
C LEU A 119 -11.13 12.10 17.53
N ALA A 120 -11.52 12.73 16.41
CA ALA A 120 -10.67 12.95 15.24
C ALA A 120 -10.71 14.42 14.76
N PRO A 121 -10.16 15.38 15.52
CA PRO A 121 -9.98 16.75 15.04
C PRO A 121 -9.00 16.79 13.84
N PRO A 122 -8.97 17.87 13.04
CA PRO A 122 -8.13 17.97 11.84
C PRO A 122 -6.64 17.69 12.09
N GLU A 123 -6.11 18.08 13.25
CA GLU A 123 -4.73 17.82 13.66
C GLU A 123 -4.44 16.32 13.80
N VAL A 124 -5.33 15.57 14.45
CA VAL A 124 -5.25 14.11 14.59
C VAL A 124 -5.39 13.43 13.23
N GLN A 125 -6.30 13.91 12.38
CA GLN A 125 -6.47 13.38 11.02
C GLN A 125 -5.17 13.52 10.21
N GLN A 126 -4.57 14.72 10.22
CA GLN A 126 -3.34 14.99 9.48
C GLN A 126 -2.17 14.17 10.03
N GLN A 127 -2.02 14.11 11.36
CA GLN A 127 -0.95 13.34 12.00
C GLN A 127 -1.10 11.84 11.69
N TYR A 128 -2.30 11.28 11.82
CA TYR A 128 -2.58 9.89 11.49
C TYR A 128 -2.29 9.56 10.01
N LEU A 129 -2.79 10.37 9.08
CA LEU A 129 -2.57 10.15 7.64
C LEU A 129 -1.10 10.34 7.23
N SER A 130 -0.29 11.06 8.01
CA SER A 130 1.14 11.18 7.75
C SER A 130 1.92 9.86 7.93
N SER A 131 1.35 8.86 8.61
CA SER A 131 1.96 7.52 8.74
C SER A 131 2.20 6.81 7.41
N ILE A 132 1.52 7.22 6.33
CA ILE A 132 1.78 6.74 4.96
C ILE A 132 3.24 6.96 4.51
N GLN A 133 3.94 7.90 5.13
CA GLN A 133 5.35 8.20 4.86
C GLN A 133 6.25 7.00 5.09
N HIS A 134 5.92 6.08 6.02
CA HIS A 134 6.71 4.87 6.23
C HIS A 134 6.74 3.99 4.97
N LEU A 135 5.58 3.73 4.38
CA LEU A 135 5.47 2.97 3.14
C LEU A 135 6.23 3.65 1.98
N LEU A 136 6.28 4.98 1.96
CA LEU A 136 6.98 5.76 0.93
C LEU A 136 8.47 6.03 1.26
N GLY A 137 8.94 5.58 2.42
CA GLY A 137 10.28 5.85 2.97
C GLY A 137 11.00 4.57 3.37
N ASP A 138 11.14 4.35 4.67
CA ASP A 138 11.90 3.23 5.24
C ASP A 138 11.30 1.87 4.85
N GLY A 139 9.97 1.75 4.87
CA GLY A 139 9.25 0.55 4.43
C GLY A 139 9.53 0.21 2.96
N LEU A 140 9.55 1.21 2.07
CA LEU A 140 9.92 1.00 0.66
C LEU A 140 11.36 0.53 0.52
N THR A 141 12.28 1.13 1.28
CA THR A 141 13.71 0.82 1.24
C THR A 141 13.98 -0.61 1.74
N ALA A 142 13.29 -1.02 2.80
CA ALA A 142 13.32 -2.40 3.30
C ALA A 142 12.75 -3.39 2.25
N LEU A 143 11.62 -3.07 1.64
CA LEU A 143 11.01 -3.87 0.57
C LEU A 143 11.95 -4.02 -0.63
N ILE A 144 12.57 -2.91 -1.08
CA ILE A 144 13.56 -2.92 -2.16
C ILE A 144 14.71 -3.87 -1.83
N THR A 145 15.21 -3.83 -0.59
CA THR A 145 16.32 -4.67 -0.15
C THR A 145 15.96 -6.16 -0.22
N VAL A 146 14.80 -6.54 0.32
CA VAL A 146 14.33 -7.94 0.32
C VAL A 146 14.06 -8.43 -1.11
N VAL A 147 13.36 -7.64 -1.92
CA VAL A 147 13.10 -7.99 -3.32
C VAL A 147 14.40 -8.09 -4.12
N LYS A 148 15.35 -7.17 -3.93
CA LYS A 148 16.65 -7.20 -4.61
C LYS A 148 17.41 -8.48 -4.28
N GLN A 149 17.41 -8.90 -3.02
CA GLN A 149 18.02 -10.17 -2.60
C GLN A 149 17.33 -11.37 -3.26
N ALA A 150 16.00 -11.40 -3.32
CA ALA A 150 15.26 -12.47 -3.99
C ALA A 150 15.55 -12.51 -5.50
N VAL A 151 15.55 -11.36 -6.17
CA VAL A 151 15.92 -11.24 -7.59
C VAL A 151 17.35 -11.69 -7.82
N GLN A 152 18.30 -11.32 -6.95
CA GLN A 152 19.69 -11.77 -7.04
C GLN A 152 19.81 -13.29 -6.92
N LYS A 153 19.06 -13.91 -5.99
CA LYS A 153 19.05 -15.37 -5.80
C LYS A 153 18.55 -16.10 -7.05
N ILE A 154 17.51 -15.58 -7.71
CA ILE A 154 16.86 -16.25 -8.86
C ILE A 154 17.53 -15.93 -10.19
N PHE A 155 17.81 -14.65 -10.47
CA PHE A 155 18.35 -14.18 -11.75
C PHE A 155 19.87 -14.04 -11.75
N GLY A 156 20.54 -14.04 -10.60
CA GLY A 156 21.98 -13.79 -10.50
C GLY A 156 22.82 -14.77 -11.33
N SER A 157 22.48 -16.06 -11.32
CA SER A 157 23.18 -17.12 -12.07
C SER A 157 22.73 -17.25 -13.53
N ILE A 158 21.65 -16.58 -13.93
CA ILE A 158 21.10 -16.68 -15.30
C ILE A 158 21.88 -15.76 -16.22
N SER A 159 22.47 -16.33 -17.28
CA SER A 159 23.20 -15.58 -18.31
C SER A 159 22.27 -14.62 -19.07
N LEU A 160 22.77 -13.44 -19.39
CA LEU A 160 22.10 -12.46 -20.26
C LEU A 160 21.70 -13.00 -21.65
N LYS A 161 22.37 -14.07 -22.12
CA LYS A 161 22.08 -14.72 -23.41
C LYS A 161 21.00 -15.79 -23.31
N HIS A 162 20.68 -16.26 -22.10
CA HIS A 162 19.69 -17.31 -21.90
C HIS A 162 18.32 -16.82 -22.40
N ALA A 163 17.69 -17.62 -23.25
CA ALA A 163 16.37 -17.31 -23.77
C ALA A 163 15.31 -17.83 -22.81
N LEU A 164 14.36 -16.98 -22.45
CA LEU A 164 13.23 -17.32 -21.59
C LEU A 164 11.94 -17.07 -22.36
N SER A 165 11.00 -17.99 -22.24
CA SER A 165 9.61 -17.82 -22.65
C SER A 165 8.82 -17.02 -21.62
N LEU A 166 7.62 -16.56 -21.98
CA LEU A 166 6.73 -15.84 -21.06
C LEU A 166 6.32 -16.72 -19.87
N LEU A 167 6.11 -18.03 -20.09
CA LEU A 167 5.77 -18.98 -19.03
C LEU A 167 6.93 -19.19 -18.05
N GLU A 168 8.16 -19.30 -18.55
CA GLU A 168 9.35 -19.39 -17.68
C GLU A 168 9.55 -18.10 -16.88
N LEU A 169 9.31 -16.95 -17.51
CA LEU A 169 9.34 -15.66 -16.81
C LEU A 169 8.29 -15.58 -15.70
N GLU A 170 7.04 -16.00 -15.98
CA GLU A 170 5.99 -16.11 -14.97
C GLU A 170 6.41 -17.00 -13.81
N GLN A 171 7.01 -18.16 -14.09
CA GLN A 171 7.49 -19.08 -13.06
C GLN A 171 8.59 -18.44 -12.21
N LYS A 172 9.54 -17.71 -12.83
CA LYS A 172 10.59 -16.99 -12.10
C LYS A 172 10.03 -15.87 -11.22
N LEU A 173 8.99 -15.17 -11.68
CA LEU A 173 8.28 -14.19 -10.85
C LEU A 173 7.57 -14.86 -9.66
N LYS A 174 6.93 -16.02 -9.86
CA LYS A 174 6.33 -16.80 -8.77
C LYS A 174 7.36 -17.27 -7.74
N GLU A 175 8.53 -17.73 -8.19
CA GLU A 175 9.66 -18.08 -7.30
C GLU A 175 10.10 -16.86 -6.46
N ILE A 176 10.28 -15.69 -7.09
CA ILE A 176 10.62 -14.45 -6.37
C ILE A 176 9.54 -14.09 -5.36
N ARG A 177 8.26 -14.15 -5.73
CA ARG A 177 7.15 -13.88 -4.81
C ARG A 177 7.16 -14.81 -3.62
N THR A 178 7.36 -16.10 -3.85
CA THR A 178 7.49 -17.10 -2.78
C THR A 178 8.62 -16.72 -1.82
N LEU A 179 9.77 -16.32 -2.34
CA LEU A 179 10.89 -15.87 -1.51
C LEU A 179 10.63 -14.57 -0.74
N VAL A 180 9.82 -13.64 -1.27
CA VAL A 180 9.52 -12.36 -0.62
C VAL A 180 8.42 -12.53 0.43
N GLU A 181 7.38 -13.30 0.11
CA GLU A 181 6.19 -13.49 0.95
C GLU A 181 6.41 -14.54 2.05
N GLN A 182 7.43 -15.40 1.95
CA GLN A 182 7.74 -16.47 2.93
C GLN A 182 9.06 -16.27 3.69
N ASN A 183 9.76 -15.14 3.53
CA ASN A 183 11.09 -14.94 4.12
C ASN A 183 11.02 -14.70 5.64
N THR A 184 11.02 -15.78 6.42
CA THR A 184 11.60 -15.77 7.76
C THR A 184 12.49 -17.00 7.88
N ASP A 185 13.75 -16.75 8.19
CA ASP A 185 14.69 -17.79 8.56
C ASP A 185 14.07 -18.63 9.68
N SER A 186 13.97 -19.94 9.47
CA SER A 186 13.57 -20.94 10.45
C SER A 186 14.61 -21.12 11.57
N SER A 187 15.33 -20.07 11.97
CA SER A 187 16.47 -20.15 12.90
C SER A 187 16.25 -19.49 14.26
N HIS A 188 15.09 -18.88 14.53
CA HIS A 188 14.76 -18.50 15.91
C HIS A 188 13.33 -18.94 16.28
N SER A 189 13.29 -20.02 17.03
CA SER A 189 12.16 -20.42 17.85
C SER A 189 11.85 -19.30 18.85
N ASP A 190 10.94 -18.40 18.52
CA ASP A 190 10.17 -17.70 19.55
C ASP A 190 8.74 -17.48 19.07
N LYS A 191 7.82 -17.82 19.98
CA LYS A 191 6.38 -17.91 19.78
C LYS A 191 5.73 -16.52 19.76
N THR A 192 6.15 -15.66 18.85
CA THR A 192 5.44 -14.40 18.59
C THR A 192 4.68 -14.58 17.29
N GLY A 193 3.36 -14.36 17.34
CA GLY A 193 2.41 -14.76 16.30
C GLY A 193 2.85 -14.43 14.88
N SER A 194 2.41 -15.26 13.94
CA SER A 194 2.62 -15.17 12.49
C SER A 194 2.22 -13.78 11.94
N ARG A 195 3.03 -12.76 12.17
CA ARG A 195 2.84 -11.43 11.58
C ARG A 195 3.05 -11.55 10.08
N SER A 196 2.09 -11.04 9.31
CA SER A 196 2.20 -10.95 7.86
C SER A 196 3.43 -10.12 7.50
N LEU A 197 4.46 -10.71 6.88
CA LEU A 197 5.72 -10.02 6.54
C LEU A 197 5.51 -8.75 5.72
N LEU A 198 4.41 -8.72 4.96
CA LEU A 198 4.06 -7.58 4.12
C LEU A 198 3.58 -6.36 4.94
N CYS A 199 3.04 -6.55 6.15
CA CYS A 199 2.55 -5.44 6.98
C CYS A 199 3.68 -4.55 7.51
N HIS A 200 4.87 -5.12 7.74
CA HIS A 200 6.04 -4.40 8.23
C HIS A 200 6.54 -3.31 7.25
N TYR A 201 6.29 -3.49 5.94
CA TYR A 201 6.61 -2.47 4.94
C TYR A 201 5.58 -1.33 4.90
N MET A 202 4.40 -1.53 5.49
CA MET A 202 3.26 -0.61 5.40
C MET A 202 3.15 0.28 6.61
N MET A 203 3.48 -0.23 7.81
CA MET A 203 3.60 0.56 9.04
C MET A 203 4.81 0.10 9.87
N PRO A 204 5.42 1.02 10.65
CA PRO A 204 6.45 0.63 11.59
C PRO A 204 5.90 -0.27 12.69
N ASP A 205 6.79 -1.08 13.27
CA ASP A 205 6.45 -1.91 14.42
C ASP A 205 6.10 -1.04 15.63
N GLU A 206 5.27 -1.58 16.53
CA GLU A 206 4.86 -0.88 17.75
C GLU A 206 6.04 -0.50 18.64
N GLU A 207 7.11 -1.30 18.61
CA GLU A 207 8.36 -1.10 19.36
C GLU A 207 9.18 0.10 18.84
N ASN A 208 8.91 0.57 17.62
CA ASN A 208 9.65 1.69 17.03
C ASN A 208 9.30 3.01 17.72
N PRO A 209 10.25 3.97 17.82
CA PRO A 209 9.98 5.27 18.42
C PRO A 209 8.77 5.96 17.77
N LEU A 210 7.86 6.51 18.58
CA LEU A 210 6.62 7.15 18.10
C LEU A 210 6.85 8.17 16.98
N ALA A 211 7.93 8.96 17.07
CA ALA A 211 8.31 9.95 16.07
C ALA A 211 8.54 9.38 14.66
N THR A 212 8.81 8.07 14.53
CA THR A 212 8.96 7.37 13.24
C THR A 212 7.62 6.84 12.70
N GLN A 213 6.60 6.74 13.55
CA GLN A 213 5.28 6.20 13.18
C GLN A 213 4.36 7.23 12.53
N ALA A 214 4.49 8.50 12.93
CA ALA A 214 3.79 9.62 12.31
C ALA A 214 4.55 10.93 12.57
N CYS A 215 4.32 11.92 11.70
CA CYS A 215 4.99 13.22 11.78
C CYS A 215 4.69 13.92 13.11
N GLY A 216 5.73 14.09 13.94
CA GLY A 216 5.62 14.80 15.22
C GLY A 216 4.85 14.05 16.32
N LEU A 217 4.70 12.73 16.21
CA LEU A 217 3.96 11.92 17.18
C LEU A 217 4.68 11.83 18.53
N THR A 218 3.94 12.11 19.60
CA THR A 218 4.39 12.02 20.98
C THR A 218 3.44 11.16 21.82
N GLU A 219 3.88 10.74 23.01
CA GLU A 219 3.05 9.96 23.95
C GLU A 219 1.75 10.67 24.37
N ARG A 220 1.65 11.99 24.15
CA ARG A 220 0.45 12.78 24.47
C ARG A 220 -0.65 12.61 23.43
N ASP A 221 -0.32 12.13 22.23
CA ASP A 221 -1.22 12.04 21.09
C ASP A 221 -2.01 10.72 21.11
N VAL A 222 -2.71 10.48 22.23
CA VAL A 222 -3.38 9.20 22.55
C VAL A 222 -4.38 8.79 21.46
N ALA A 223 -5.10 9.76 20.87
CA ALA A 223 -6.05 9.49 19.79
C ALA A 223 -5.36 8.98 18.52
N THR A 224 -4.24 9.60 18.11
CA THR A 224 -3.46 9.16 16.95
C THR A 224 -2.83 7.80 17.19
N ILE A 225 -2.29 7.55 18.39
CA ILE A 225 -1.72 6.25 18.77
C ILE A 225 -2.80 5.16 18.69
N LYS A 226 -4.02 5.45 19.21
CA LYS A 226 -5.15 4.52 19.12
C LYS A 226 -5.49 4.15 17.67
N LEU A 227 -5.60 5.16 16.80
CA LEU A 227 -5.86 4.94 15.37
C LEU A 227 -4.77 4.09 14.71
N LEU A 228 -3.49 4.33 15.03
CA LEU A 228 -2.38 3.53 14.49
C LEU A 228 -2.43 2.09 14.98
N ASN A 229 -2.78 1.86 16.24
CA ASN A 229 -2.96 0.51 16.80
C ASN A 229 -4.10 -0.24 16.09
N GLU A 230 -5.26 0.39 15.95
CA GLU A 230 -6.40 -0.19 15.24
C GLU A 230 -6.08 -0.47 13.76
N THR A 231 -5.29 0.38 13.12
CA THR A 231 -4.79 0.13 11.77
C THR A 231 -3.85 -1.07 11.76
N ARG A 232 -2.97 -1.25 12.76
CA ARG A 232 -2.07 -2.41 12.84
C ARG A 232 -2.89 -3.69 12.96
N ASP A 233 -3.89 -3.71 13.83
CA ASP A 233 -4.82 -4.84 13.98
C ASP A 233 -5.53 -5.16 12.65
N MET A 234 -5.95 -4.13 11.91
CA MET A 234 -6.58 -4.32 10.60
C MET A 234 -5.60 -4.87 9.55
N LEU A 235 -4.35 -4.41 9.53
CA LEU A 235 -3.32 -4.92 8.61
C LEU A 235 -2.88 -6.36 8.94
N GLU A 236 -3.00 -6.77 10.20
CA GLU A 236 -2.72 -8.14 10.65
C GLU A 236 -3.92 -9.09 10.44
N SER A 237 -5.09 -8.55 10.07
CA SER A 237 -6.30 -9.35 9.86
C SER A 237 -6.20 -10.30 8.64
N PRO A 238 -6.86 -11.47 8.70
CA PRO A 238 -6.90 -12.40 7.57
C PRO A 238 -7.63 -11.82 6.34
N ASP A 239 -8.62 -10.95 6.57
CA ASP A 239 -9.37 -10.27 5.51
C ASP A 239 -8.45 -9.33 4.73
N PHE A 240 -7.64 -8.53 5.43
CA PHE A 240 -6.63 -7.68 4.80
C PHE A 240 -5.64 -8.51 3.98
N SER A 241 -5.11 -9.61 4.56
CA SER A 241 -4.17 -10.49 3.87
C SER A 241 -4.76 -11.06 2.57
N THR A 242 -6.03 -11.46 2.60
CA THR A 242 -6.76 -11.99 1.44
C THR A 242 -6.92 -10.93 0.34
N VAL A 243 -7.29 -9.71 0.72
CA VAL A 243 -7.45 -8.59 -0.22
C VAL A 243 -6.12 -8.19 -0.83
N LEU A 244 -5.07 -8.06 -0.01
CA LEU A 244 -3.73 -7.72 -0.48
C LEU A 244 -3.18 -8.80 -1.43
N SER A 245 -3.32 -10.08 -1.09
CA SER A 245 -2.93 -11.19 -1.96
C SER A 245 -3.67 -11.16 -3.29
N THR A 246 -4.97 -10.85 -3.28
CA THR A 246 -5.77 -10.68 -4.51
C THR A 246 -5.27 -9.52 -5.36
N CYS A 247 -4.95 -8.37 -4.74
CA CYS A 247 -4.35 -7.23 -5.43
C CYS A 247 -3.00 -7.58 -6.07
N LEU A 248 -2.13 -8.26 -5.33
CA LEU A 248 -0.81 -8.68 -5.82
C LEU A 248 -0.94 -9.67 -6.98
N ASN A 249 -1.80 -10.68 -6.86
CA ASN A 249 -2.05 -11.65 -7.93
C ASN A 249 -2.50 -10.96 -9.22
N ARG A 250 -3.44 -10.01 -9.12
CA ARG A 250 -3.87 -9.20 -10.26
C ARG A 250 -2.74 -8.32 -10.80
N GLY A 251 -1.92 -7.72 -9.95
CA GLY A 251 -0.80 -6.88 -10.36
C GLY A 251 0.30 -7.62 -11.10
N PHE A 252 0.69 -8.80 -10.63
CA PHE A 252 1.66 -9.63 -11.35
C PHE A 252 1.08 -10.21 -12.64
N SER A 253 -0.21 -10.55 -12.66
CA SER A 253 -0.87 -10.98 -13.91
C SER A 253 -0.87 -9.86 -14.94
N ARG A 254 -1.23 -8.63 -14.53
CA ARG A 254 -1.19 -7.45 -15.41
C ARG A 254 0.23 -7.13 -15.88
N LEU A 255 1.23 -7.24 -15.01
CA LEU A 255 2.63 -7.07 -15.38
C LEU A 255 3.02 -8.04 -16.52
N LEU A 256 2.64 -9.32 -16.41
CA LEU A 256 2.88 -10.31 -17.44
C LEU A 256 2.08 -10.04 -18.72
N ASP A 257 0.82 -9.65 -18.61
CA ASP A 257 -0.02 -9.28 -19.76
C ASP A 257 0.61 -8.14 -20.57
N ASN A 258 1.11 -7.10 -19.88
CA ASN A 258 1.81 -5.99 -20.52
C ASN A 258 3.11 -6.45 -21.19
N MET A 259 3.79 -7.46 -20.64
CA MET A 259 5.00 -8.00 -21.26
C MET A 259 4.68 -8.93 -22.43
N ALA A 260 3.52 -9.60 -22.43
CA ALA A 260 3.15 -10.61 -23.41
C ALA A 260 3.13 -10.09 -24.86
N GLU A 261 2.86 -8.80 -25.06
CA GLU A 261 2.89 -8.18 -26.40
C GLU A 261 4.27 -8.27 -27.07
N PHE A 262 5.35 -8.28 -26.27
CA PHE A 262 6.72 -8.37 -26.76
C PHE A 262 7.18 -9.81 -27.03
N PHE A 263 6.43 -10.81 -26.55
CA PHE A 263 6.67 -12.23 -26.79
C PHE A 263 5.85 -12.76 -27.99
N ARG A 264 5.44 -11.87 -28.91
CA ARG A 264 4.77 -12.27 -30.15
C ARG A 264 5.79 -12.47 -31.27
N PRO A 265 5.59 -13.45 -32.17
CA PRO A 265 6.42 -13.58 -33.36
C PRO A 265 6.36 -12.28 -34.16
N THR A 266 7.50 -11.81 -34.67
CA THR A 266 7.48 -10.65 -35.59
C THR A 266 6.83 -11.11 -36.89
N GLU A 267 6.08 -10.27 -37.62
CA GLU A 267 5.42 -10.66 -38.89
C GLU A 267 6.37 -11.32 -39.91
N GLN A 268 7.67 -11.06 -39.82
CA GLN A 268 8.72 -11.71 -40.62
C GLN A 268 8.87 -13.23 -40.39
N ASP A 269 8.53 -13.75 -39.20
CA ASP A 269 8.62 -15.19 -38.89
C ASP A 269 7.42 -15.99 -39.43
N VAL A 270 6.29 -15.32 -39.66
CA VAL A 270 5.05 -15.94 -40.17
C VAL A 270 5.18 -16.34 -41.65
N CYS A 271 6.05 -15.65 -42.41
CA CYS A 271 6.28 -15.95 -43.83
C CYS A 271 7.07 -17.24 -44.09
N GLN A 272 7.73 -17.85 -43.09
CA GLN A 272 8.56 -19.04 -43.28
C GLN A 272 7.96 -20.34 -42.74
N SER A 273 6.92 -20.29 -41.91
CA SER A 273 6.35 -21.50 -41.29
C SER A 273 4.82 -21.50 -41.40
N GLY A 274 4.30 -22.24 -42.39
CA GLY A 274 2.87 -22.42 -42.64
C GLY A 274 2.14 -23.30 -41.62
N SER A 275 2.47 -23.22 -40.33
CA SER A 275 1.82 -23.98 -39.27
C SER A 275 1.22 -23.06 -38.22
N ILE A 276 -0.12 -23.09 -38.13
CA ILE A 276 -1.00 -22.23 -37.31
C ILE A 276 -0.88 -22.49 -35.80
N ASN A 277 0.12 -23.26 -35.34
CA ASN A 277 0.24 -23.67 -33.92
C ASN A 277 1.40 -23.01 -33.14
N SER A 278 2.12 -22.02 -33.69
CA SER A 278 3.32 -21.44 -33.04
C SER A 278 3.06 -20.33 -32.01
N LEU A 279 1.89 -20.30 -31.35
CA LEU A 279 1.62 -19.29 -30.30
C LEU A 279 2.28 -19.59 -28.95
N SER A 280 2.80 -20.80 -28.74
CA SER A 280 3.11 -21.30 -27.40
C SER A 280 4.55 -21.23 -26.90
N SER A 281 5.54 -20.68 -27.62
CA SER A 281 6.85 -20.44 -26.98
C SER A 281 7.82 -19.54 -27.76
N VAL A 282 7.44 -18.30 -28.05
CA VAL A 282 8.48 -17.31 -28.39
C VAL A 282 9.32 -17.08 -27.15
N SER A 283 10.63 -17.30 -27.27
CA SER A 283 11.59 -17.10 -26.18
C SER A 283 12.49 -15.93 -26.54
N LEU A 284 12.71 -15.04 -25.58
CA LEU A 284 13.57 -13.87 -25.75
C LEU A 284 14.83 -14.03 -24.90
N PRO A 285 16.02 -13.71 -25.44
CA PRO A 285 17.21 -13.57 -24.61
C PRO A 285 16.96 -12.59 -23.47
N LEU A 286 17.46 -12.90 -22.28
CA LEU A 286 17.26 -12.07 -21.09
C LEU A 286 17.70 -10.62 -21.30
N ALA A 287 18.77 -10.38 -22.05
CA ALA A 287 19.20 -9.03 -22.43
C ALA A 287 18.13 -8.21 -23.18
N LYS A 288 17.21 -8.86 -23.91
CA LYS A 288 16.04 -8.21 -24.54
C LYS A 288 14.85 -8.05 -23.58
N ILE A 289 14.72 -8.93 -22.59
CA ILE A 289 13.67 -8.85 -21.56
C ILE A 289 13.94 -7.69 -20.60
N ILE A 290 15.21 -7.43 -20.25
CA ILE A 290 15.62 -6.35 -19.35
C ILE A 290 14.99 -5.00 -19.70
N PRO A 291 15.13 -4.44 -20.93
CA PRO A 291 14.51 -3.16 -21.26
C PRO A 291 12.97 -3.21 -21.22
N ILE A 292 12.36 -4.35 -21.57
CA ILE A 292 10.90 -4.52 -21.52
C ILE A 292 10.41 -4.42 -20.09
N ILE A 293 10.98 -5.21 -19.17
CA ILE A 293 10.58 -5.18 -17.77
C ILE A 293 10.93 -3.83 -17.13
N ASN A 294 12.07 -3.22 -17.49
CA ASN A 294 12.49 -1.94 -16.97
C ASN A 294 11.48 -0.81 -17.25
N GLY A 295 10.80 -0.86 -18.39
CA GLY A 295 9.77 0.10 -18.78
C GLY A 295 8.44 -0.06 -18.05
N GLN A 296 8.18 -1.20 -17.40
CA GLN A 296 6.89 -1.50 -16.76
C GLN A 296 6.55 -0.55 -15.61
N VAL A 297 7.56 0.04 -14.95
CA VAL A 297 7.34 1.04 -13.89
C VAL A 297 6.48 2.22 -14.36
N HIS A 298 6.58 2.61 -15.64
CA HIS A 298 5.79 3.71 -16.20
C HIS A 298 4.33 3.34 -16.42
N SER A 299 4.02 2.07 -16.61
CA SER A 299 2.65 1.55 -16.74
C SER A 299 2.04 1.28 -15.36
N VAL A 300 2.79 0.61 -14.48
CA VAL A 300 2.35 0.24 -13.12
C VAL A 300 2.10 1.48 -12.27
N CYS A 301 2.99 2.48 -12.31
CA CYS A 301 2.89 3.70 -11.52
C CYS A 301 2.45 4.93 -12.36
N SER A 302 1.60 4.75 -13.38
CA SER A 302 1.14 5.89 -14.20
C SER A 302 0.11 6.75 -13.48
N GLU A 303 0.22 8.07 -13.67
CA GLU A 303 -0.70 9.11 -13.14
C GLU A 303 -1.92 9.34 -14.03
N THR A 304 -1.73 9.23 -15.35
CA THR A 304 -2.87 9.03 -16.26
C THR A 304 -3.58 7.75 -15.82
N PRO A 305 -4.92 7.65 -15.93
CA PRO A 305 -5.71 6.45 -15.68
C PRO A 305 -5.01 5.15 -16.09
N SER A 306 -4.11 4.66 -15.27
CA SER A 306 -3.40 3.44 -15.55
C SER A 306 -4.48 2.41 -15.33
N HIS A 307 -4.79 1.65 -16.38
CA HIS A 307 -5.76 0.57 -16.25
C HIS A 307 -5.43 -0.26 -15.01
N PHE A 308 -4.15 -0.44 -14.68
CA PHE A 308 -3.75 -1.13 -13.47
C PHE A 308 -4.27 -0.53 -12.15
N VAL A 309 -3.96 0.74 -11.83
CA VAL A 309 -4.39 1.34 -10.55
C VAL A 309 -5.91 1.49 -10.51
N GLN A 310 -6.53 1.84 -11.64
CA GLN A 310 -7.99 1.93 -11.70
C GLN A 310 -8.65 0.56 -11.50
N ASP A 311 -8.11 -0.50 -12.09
CA ASP A 311 -8.62 -1.86 -11.92
C ASP A 311 -8.51 -2.30 -10.45
N LEU A 312 -7.40 -1.97 -9.77
CA LEU A 312 -7.27 -2.20 -8.33
C LEU A 312 -8.33 -1.42 -7.53
N LEU A 313 -8.54 -0.14 -7.85
CA LEU A 313 -9.50 0.73 -7.15
C LEU A 313 -10.97 0.32 -7.38
N MET A 314 -11.26 -0.29 -8.53
CA MET A 314 -12.60 -0.70 -8.94
C MET A 314 -12.96 -2.14 -8.55
N MET A 315 -11.98 -2.90 -8.06
CA MET A 315 -12.10 -4.27 -7.60
C MET A 315 -13.20 -4.42 -6.53
N GLU A 316 -14.15 -5.33 -6.75
CA GLU A 316 -15.27 -5.58 -5.84
C GLU A 316 -14.78 -6.01 -4.46
N GLN A 317 -13.84 -6.97 -4.39
CA GLN A 317 -13.26 -7.42 -3.12
C GLN A 317 -12.64 -6.27 -2.29
N MET A 318 -12.07 -5.26 -2.95
CA MET A 318 -11.51 -4.09 -2.27
C MET A 318 -12.61 -3.15 -1.76
N LYS A 319 -13.70 -2.99 -2.52
CA LYS A 319 -14.83 -2.15 -2.14
C LYS A 319 -15.58 -2.76 -0.96
N ASP A 320 -15.82 -4.06 -0.99
CA ASP A 320 -16.49 -4.79 0.10
C ASP A 320 -15.66 -4.75 1.37
N PHE A 321 -14.36 -5.01 1.27
CA PHE A 321 -13.44 -4.86 2.40
C PHE A 321 -13.44 -3.43 2.96
N ALA A 322 -13.36 -2.42 2.11
CA ALA A 322 -13.43 -1.02 2.52
C ALA A 322 -14.75 -0.68 3.23
N ALA A 323 -15.88 -1.21 2.76
CA ALA A 323 -17.18 -1.04 3.39
C ALA A 323 -17.23 -1.70 4.78
N ASN A 324 -16.71 -2.93 4.91
CA ASN A 324 -16.63 -3.63 6.19
C ASN A 324 -15.75 -2.87 7.20
N VAL A 325 -14.60 -2.34 6.76
CA VAL A 325 -13.76 -1.48 7.60
C VAL A 325 -14.55 -0.24 8.02
N TYR A 326 -15.16 0.47 7.07
CA TYR A 326 -15.94 1.66 7.40
C TYR A 326 -17.07 1.37 8.41
N GLU A 327 -17.83 0.29 8.23
CA GLU A 327 -18.89 -0.13 9.13
C GLU A 327 -18.36 -0.43 10.54
N ALA A 328 -17.26 -1.16 10.65
CA ALA A 328 -16.64 -1.51 11.92
C ALA A 328 -16.20 -0.27 12.74
N PHE A 329 -15.75 0.79 12.06
CA PHE A 329 -15.27 2.03 12.70
C PHE A 329 -16.31 3.16 12.74
N SER A 330 -17.48 3.01 12.11
CA SER A 330 -18.57 3.98 12.12
C SER A 330 -19.75 3.55 13.00
N THR A 331 -19.78 2.30 13.45
CA THR A 331 -20.73 1.81 14.44
C THR A 331 -20.27 2.24 15.83
N PRO A 332 -21.15 2.85 16.66
CA PRO A 332 -20.81 3.11 18.05
C PRO A 332 -20.54 1.75 18.69
N GLN A 333 -19.29 1.48 19.07
CA GLN A 333 -18.98 0.33 19.91
C GLN A 333 -19.90 0.44 21.14
N GLN A 334 -20.86 -0.49 21.26
CA GLN A 334 -21.49 -0.72 22.55
C GLN A 334 -20.33 -1.07 23.48
N LEU A 335 -19.98 -0.12 24.35
CA LEU A 335 -19.16 -0.33 25.52
C LEU A 335 -19.89 -1.37 26.39
N GLU A 336 -19.81 -2.64 26.02
CA GLU A 336 -20.24 -3.79 26.81
C GLU A 336 -19.13 -4.84 26.76
N LYS A 337 -18.12 -4.66 27.63
CA LYS A 337 -17.96 -5.50 28.83
C LYS A 337 -16.81 -5.03 29.70
#